data_AF-A0A7C7XN98-F1
#
_entry.id   AF-A0A7C7XN98-F1
#
_cell.length_a   1.000
_cell.length_b   1.000
_cell.length_c   1.000
_cell.angle_alpha   90.00
_cell.angle_beta   90.00
_cell.angle_gamma   90.00
#
_symmetry.space_group_name_H-M   'P 1'
#
loop_
_entity.id
_entity.type
_entity.pdbx_description
1 polymer ?
#
loop_
_entity_poly.entity_id
_entity_poly.type
_entity_poly.pdbx_seq_one_letter_code
_entity_poly.pdbx_strand_id
1 'polypeptide(L)'
;MRWLFDSALLNRRTTITCLYSFHPMGTALTGGAEPSPRRTIRTMQPSRDKVRFVLGSTPLEISLEDPGLTLLDYLRNQACLTGTKEGCAEGDCGACTVLIAELYDNSLKYTAANACILLLGMVDGKQVLTVEHLASDTLHPAQQAMIDHHGSQCGFCTPGFVMSIAALQLDVRHGDSIQTPDREQIDQQLAGNLCRCTGYGPIIDAARQACTQPLPDYWSHQQTAVQSILGQWQKQDDTLHVECESGLFAAPRTEAELVTYLSDQLSPPTLLAGATDIGLWITKQGRQLATLLYLGQISSLKTVNRREDELEIGAAVSLQRAEPELTRLSPDLGLLLRRFGARQVRSQGTIGGNIANGSPIGDLPPALIALGATLRIGCANGQREIPLEDFFVDYGQQDLADNEYVVSVVLPAHPQPLFRCWKIAKRFDQDISAVLGAFSLTLVDGVVHNARFCFGGMATTPRRACRCEAAMEGRRLDEDTLAEAKNALQQDFDPIADLRASARYRRTVASNLLDKYFQFLNVTDVPSVYEFSSPQAFTHV
;
A
#
# COMPACT_ATOMS: atom_id res chain seq x y z
N MET A 1 0.73 -12.47 23.97
CA MET A 1 1.62 -11.62 24.79
C MET A 1 1.59 -12.13 26.23
N ARG A 2 2.61 -12.89 26.64
CA ARG A 2 2.90 -13.35 28.02
C ARG A 2 4.37 -13.76 28.01
N TRP A 3 5.27 -12.88 28.45
CA TRP A 3 6.68 -13.12 28.80
C TRP A 3 7.31 -11.79 29.22
N LEU A 4 6.88 -11.30 30.39
CA LEU A 4 7.56 -10.29 31.21
C LEU A 4 6.94 -10.39 32.61
N PHE A 5 7.75 -10.15 33.64
CA PHE A 5 7.48 -10.43 35.06
C PHE A 5 7.30 -11.92 35.39
N ASP A 6 8.31 -12.47 36.07
CA ASP A 6 8.15 -13.62 36.96
C ASP A 6 8.23 -13.13 38.42
N SER A 7 7.75 -13.99 39.31
CA SER A 7 7.70 -13.98 40.78
C SER A 7 8.81 -13.24 41.56
N ALA A 8 8.57 -12.76 42.80
CA ALA A 8 7.32 -12.54 43.56
C ALA A 8 7.64 -11.77 44.87
N LEU A 9 6.63 -11.15 45.52
CA LEU A 9 6.42 -11.19 46.99
C LEU A 9 5.16 -10.41 47.46
N LEU A 10 4.73 -10.70 48.68
CA LEU A 10 3.88 -9.86 49.56
C LEU A 10 2.45 -9.50 49.11
N ASN A 11 1.65 -10.55 48.95
CA ASN A 11 0.23 -10.60 49.34
C ASN A 11 -0.12 -9.74 50.60
N ARG A 12 -0.96 -8.71 50.44
CA ARG A 12 -1.83 -8.13 51.50
C ARG A 12 -3.01 -7.37 50.91
N ARG A 13 -4.21 -7.53 51.50
CA ARG A 13 -5.41 -6.75 51.15
C ARG A 13 -5.43 -5.42 51.93
N THR A 14 -5.61 -4.30 51.24
CA THR A 14 -6.01 -3.02 51.87
C THR A 14 -6.91 -2.22 50.92
N THR A 15 -8.03 -1.70 51.43
CA THR A 15 -8.96 -0.83 50.68
C THR A 15 -8.64 0.64 50.97
N ILE A 16 -8.35 1.43 49.93
CA ILE A 16 -8.19 2.89 49.98
C ILE A 16 -8.81 3.41 48.67
N THR A 17 -10.06 3.83 48.61
CA THR A 17 -10.62 5.11 49.13
C THR A 17 -10.03 6.33 48.40
N CYS A 18 -10.79 6.87 47.45
CA CYS A 18 -10.42 8.08 46.72
C CYS A 18 -10.58 9.32 47.61
N LEU A 19 -9.56 10.18 47.68
CA LEU A 19 -9.62 11.49 48.33
C LEU A 19 -8.90 12.53 47.46
N TYR A 20 -9.66 13.51 46.99
CA TYR A 20 -9.12 14.75 46.42
C TYR A 20 -8.55 15.63 47.53
N SER A 21 -7.37 16.22 47.29
CA SER A 21 -6.83 17.33 48.08
C SER A 21 -6.04 18.29 47.18
N PHE A 22 -6.61 19.47 46.91
CA PHE A 22 -5.84 20.60 46.39
C PHE A 22 -4.95 21.18 47.48
N HIS A 23 -3.70 21.55 47.14
CA HIS A 23 -3.01 22.70 47.75
C HIS A 23 -2.05 23.36 46.73
N PRO A 24 -1.80 24.68 46.81
CA PRO A 24 -1.22 25.42 45.69
C PRO A 24 0.23 25.91 45.89
N MET A 25 0.77 26.46 44.80
CA MET A 25 1.98 27.31 44.68
C MET A 25 3.36 26.67 44.87
N GLY A 26 4.13 26.73 43.78
CA GLY A 26 5.59 26.61 43.73
C GLY A 26 6.09 27.27 42.45
N THR A 27 6.44 28.56 42.50
CA THR A 27 6.85 29.34 41.32
C THR A 27 8.25 28.97 40.86
N ALA A 28 8.39 28.45 39.64
CA ALA A 28 9.68 28.11 39.03
C ALA A 28 9.90 28.87 37.71
N LEU A 29 10.81 29.85 37.79
CA LEU A 29 11.59 30.51 36.72
C LEU A 29 11.19 30.21 35.26
N THR A 30 10.58 31.20 34.60
CA THR A 30 10.37 31.21 33.15
C THR A 30 11.68 31.44 32.39
N GLY A 31 12.40 30.36 32.08
CA GLY A 31 13.45 30.36 31.06
C GLY A 31 12.83 30.44 29.66
N GLY A 32 12.53 31.66 29.20
CA GLY A 32 11.95 31.88 27.89
C GLY A 32 12.94 31.58 26.77
N ALA A 33 12.77 30.45 26.09
CA ALA A 33 13.34 30.27 24.76
C ALA A 33 12.58 31.19 23.79
N GLU A 34 13.27 32.13 23.17
CA GLU A 34 12.67 32.93 22.09
C GLU A 34 12.27 32.00 20.94
N PRO A 35 11.06 32.14 20.36
CA PRO A 35 10.70 31.38 19.17
C PRO A 35 11.66 31.77 18.04
N SER A 36 12.36 30.79 17.48
CA SER A 36 13.24 31.00 16.32
C SER A 36 12.48 31.71 15.21
N PRO A 37 13.06 32.72 14.55
CA PRO A 37 12.34 33.53 13.58
C PRO A 37 11.85 32.67 12.43
N ARG A 38 10.52 32.43 12.37
CA ARG A 38 9.88 31.77 11.23
C ARG A 38 10.23 32.58 9.98
N ARG A 39 11.10 32.04 9.12
CA ARG A 39 11.12 32.46 7.72
C ARG A 39 9.74 32.11 7.17
N THR A 40 8.99 33.13 6.76
CA THR A 40 7.81 32.92 5.91
C THR A 40 8.28 32.13 4.69
N ILE A 41 7.78 30.90 4.53
CA ILE A 41 8.03 30.13 3.30
C ILE A 41 7.58 31.01 2.14
N ARG A 42 8.34 31.03 1.04
CA ARG A 42 8.07 31.97 -0.06
C ARG A 42 6.87 31.48 -0.87
N THR A 43 5.66 31.69 -0.32
CA THR A 43 4.38 31.15 -0.80
C THR A 43 4.28 31.26 -2.31
N MET A 44 4.33 30.12 -2.99
CA MET A 44 4.21 30.06 -4.43
C MET A 44 2.77 30.45 -4.78
N GLN A 45 2.61 31.55 -5.53
CA GLN A 45 1.29 32.07 -5.88
C GLN A 45 0.88 31.59 -7.27
N PRO A 46 -0.35 31.08 -7.45
CA PRO A 46 -1.43 30.98 -6.45
C PRO A 46 -1.33 29.74 -5.55
N SER A 47 -1.71 29.89 -4.28
CA SER A 47 -1.81 28.82 -3.29
C SER A 47 -3.02 28.99 -2.38
N ARG A 48 -3.46 27.88 -1.75
CA ARG A 48 -4.71 27.76 -0.99
C ARG A 48 -4.48 27.11 0.38
N ASP A 49 -5.13 27.64 1.41
CA ASP A 49 -4.97 27.34 2.84
C ASP A 49 -5.95 26.30 3.42
N LYS A 50 -6.83 25.74 2.58
CA LYS A 50 -7.86 24.76 2.98
C LYS A 50 -7.91 23.58 2.04
N VAL A 51 -8.03 22.37 2.61
CA VAL A 51 -8.34 21.14 1.89
C VAL A 51 -9.77 21.24 1.35
N ARG A 52 -9.97 20.87 0.08
CA ARG A 52 -11.26 21.01 -0.60
C ARG A 52 -11.66 19.73 -1.32
N PHE A 53 -12.76 19.12 -0.88
CA PHE A 53 -13.22 17.81 -1.33
C PHE A 53 -14.76 17.74 -1.30
N VAL A 54 -15.35 16.74 -1.96
CA VAL A 54 -16.79 16.49 -1.91
C VAL A 54 -17.06 15.32 -0.97
N LEU A 55 -17.85 15.53 0.08
CA LEU A 55 -18.32 14.48 0.98
C LEU A 55 -19.76 14.11 0.59
N GLY A 56 -19.97 12.89 0.08
CA GLY A 56 -21.24 12.54 -0.55
C GLY A 56 -21.46 13.34 -1.83
N SER A 57 -22.47 14.20 -1.80
CA SER A 57 -22.74 15.23 -2.82
C SER A 57 -22.37 16.65 -2.37
N THR A 58 -21.86 16.83 -1.14
CA THR A 58 -21.65 18.15 -0.51
C THR A 58 -20.21 18.62 -0.69
N PRO A 59 -19.95 19.71 -1.42
CA PRO A 59 -18.61 20.32 -1.47
C PRO A 59 -18.24 20.96 -0.12
N LEU A 60 -17.02 20.70 0.36
CA LEU A 60 -16.49 21.21 1.63
C LEU A 60 -15.12 21.88 1.45
N GLU A 61 -14.85 22.89 2.26
CA GLU A 61 -13.53 23.50 2.47
C GLU A 61 -13.18 23.44 3.95
N ILE A 62 -12.07 22.78 4.29
CA ILE A 62 -11.66 22.47 5.67
C ILE A 62 -10.20 22.91 5.88
N SER A 63 -9.95 23.75 6.89
CA SER A 63 -8.59 24.00 7.39
C SER A 63 -8.12 22.78 8.19
N LEU A 64 -6.84 22.38 8.05
CA LEU A 64 -6.28 21.29 8.84
C LEU A 64 -5.88 21.79 10.24
N GLU A 65 -6.17 20.98 11.25
CA GLU A 65 -5.69 21.17 12.63
C GLU A 65 -4.38 20.37 12.88
N ASP A 66 -4.18 19.29 12.11
CA ASP A 66 -3.01 18.41 12.11
C ASP A 66 -2.73 17.92 10.68
N PRO A 67 -1.49 18.03 10.14
CA PRO A 67 -1.12 17.46 8.84
C PRO A 67 -1.34 15.93 8.77
N GLY A 68 -1.23 15.26 9.91
CA GLY A 68 -1.44 13.82 10.12
C GLY A 68 -2.89 13.43 10.42
N LEU A 69 -3.86 14.35 10.40
CA LEU A 69 -5.27 14.05 10.66
C LEU A 69 -5.79 12.97 9.69
N THR A 70 -6.21 11.82 10.22
CA THR A 70 -6.75 10.73 9.39
C THR A 70 -8.14 11.09 8.86
N LEU A 71 -8.46 10.60 7.66
CA LEU A 71 -9.81 10.73 7.11
C LEU A 71 -10.85 10.05 8.01
N LEU A 72 -10.49 8.96 8.69
CA LEU A 72 -11.40 8.27 9.61
C LEU A 72 -11.74 9.12 10.85
N ASP A 73 -10.76 9.80 11.43
CA ASP A 73 -10.98 10.70 12.56
C ASP A 73 -11.82 11.90 12.16
N TYR A 74 -11.53 12.51 11.00
CA TYR A 74 -12.37 13.56 10.45
C TYR A 74 -13.82 13.10 10.27
N LEU A 75 -14.03 11.98 9.57
CA LEU A 75 -15.36 11.45 9.27
C LEU A 75 -16.16 11.15 10.55
N ARG A 76 -15.52 10.55 11.56
CA ARG A 76 -16.20 10.09 12.78
C ARG A 76 -16.37 11.17 13.84
N ASN A 77 -15.34 12.00 14.04
CA ASN A 77 -15.24 12.88 15.20
C ASN A 77 -15.64 14.34 14.86
N GLN A 78 -15.45 14.77 13.60
CA GLN A 78 -15.84 16.11 13.14
C GLN A 78 -17.13 16.06 12.31
N ALA A 79 -17.18 15.23 11.26
CA ALA A 79 -18.36 15.10 10.40
C ALA A 79 -19.47 14.19 10.97
N CYS A 80 -19.23 13.52 12.11
CA CYS A 80 -20.18 12.63 12.79
C CYS A 80 -20.74 11.45 11.97
N LEU A 81 -20.09 11.10 10.85
CA LEU A 81 -20.38 9.95 9.99
C LEU A 81 -19.78 8.67 10.61
N THR A 82 -20.42 8.22 11.68
CA THR A 82 -19.93 7.11 12.52
C THR A 82 -20.14 5.72 11.91
N GLY A 83 -20.73 5.61 10.72
CA GLY A 83 -20.93 4.38 9.95
C GLY A 83 -19.61 3.73 9.54
N THR A 84 -18.63 4.52 9.11
CA THR A 84 -17.25 4.04 8.90
C THR A 84 -16.60 3.70 10.25
N LYS A 85 -16.02 2.50 10.39
CA LYS A 85 -15.55 1.97 11.68
C LYS A 85 -14.02 1.87 11.75
N GLU A 86 -13.47 2.11 12.95
CA GLU A 86 -12.12 1.66 13.26
C GLU A 86 -12.16 0.21 13.78
N GLY A 87 -11.35 -0.68 13.19
CA GLY A 87 -11.21 -2.06 13.66
C GLY A 87 -9.76 -2.51 13.93
N CYS A 88 -8.78 -1.90 13.25
CA CYS A 88 -7.36 -2.24 13.40
C CYS A 88 -6.40 -1.03 13.34
N ALA A 89 -6.84 0.11 12.81
CA ALA A 89 -6.02 1.29 12.52
C ALA A 89 -4.74 1.06 11.67
N GLU A 90 -4.63 -0.04 10.91
CA GLU A 90 -3.44 -0.38 10.09
C GLU A 90 -3.78 -0.87 8.66
N GLY A 91 -4.99 -0.57 8.17
CA GLY A 91 -5.46 -0.95 6.83
C GLY A 91 -5.93 -2.40 6.67
N ASP A 92 -5.44 -3.33 7.49
CA ASP A 92 -5.68 -4.78 7.31
C ASP A 92 -7.16 -5.21 7.38
N CYS A 93 -7.95 -4.69 8.33
CA CYS A 93 -9.29 -5.25 8.60
C CYS A 93 -10.42 -4.84 7.64
N GLY A 94 -10.22 -3.81 6.82
CA GLY A 94 -11.26 -3.26 5.91
C GLY A 94 -12.52 -2.65 6.56
N ALA A 95 -12.68 -2.64 7.89
CA ALA A 95 -13.86 -2.05 8.54
C ALA A 95 -13.99 -0.51 8.34
N CYS A 96 -12.87 0.12 7.94
CA CYS A 96 -12.74 1.53 7.59
C CYS A 96 -12.79 1.81 6.07
N THR A 97 -13.22 0.85 5.24
CA THR A 97 -13.26 1.06 3.79
C THR A 97 -14.27 2.15 3.42
N VAL A 98 -13.81 3.09 2.59
CA VAL A 98 -14.57 4.15 1.92
C VAL A 98 -14.29 4.10 0.42
N LEU A 99 -15.09 4.78 -0.41
CA LEU A 99 -14.73 5.01 -1.81
C LEU A 99 -14.17 6.43 -1.97
N ILE A 100 -13.06 6.53 -2.70
CA ILE A 100 -12.47 7.78 -3.17
C ILE A 100 -12.70 7.86 -4.68
N ALA A 101 -13.29 8.96 -5.16
CA ALA A 101 -13.45 9.21 -6.59
C ALA A 101 -12.51 10.33 -7.05
N GLU A 102 -11.71 10.05 -8.07
CA GLU A 102 -10.83 11.01 -8.74
C GLU A 102 -11.32 11.26 -10.18
N LEU A 103 -11.25 12.52 -10.63
CA LEU A 103 -11.61 12.89 -11.99
C LEU A 103 -10.43 12.64 -12.93
N TYR A 104 -10.60 11.71 -13.88
CA TYR A 104 -9.59 11.27 -14.83
C TYR A 104 -10.20 11.22 -16.24
N ASP A 105 -9.60 11.90 -17.21
CA ASP A 105 -10.11 12.03 -18.60
C ASP A 105 -11.60 12.43 -18.67
N ASN A 106 -12.01 13.39 -17.83
CA ASN A 106 -13.39 13.83 -17.63
C ASN A 106 -14.37 12.73 -17.12
N SER A 107 -13.87 11.62 -16.58
CA SER A 107 -14.67 10.55 -15.94
C SER A 107 -14.31 10.35 -14.47
N LEU A 108 -15.28 10.05 -13.60
CA LEU A 108 -15.02 9.74 -12.20
C LEU A 108 -14.58 8.28 -12.04
N LYS A 109 -13.34 8.07 -11.60
CA LYS A 109 -12.80 6.74 -11.28
C LYS A 109 -12.85 6.50 -9.77
N TYR A 110 -13.63 5.50 -9.37
CA TYR A 110 -13.85 5.11 -7.99
C TYR A 110 -12.81 4.07 -7.55
N THR A 111 -12.24 4.26 -6.37
CA THR A 111 -11.34 3.29 -5.74
C THR A 111 -11.71 3.08 -4.28
N ALA A 112 -11.67 1.83 -3.81
CA ALA A 112 -11.79 1.55 -2.38
C ALA A 112 -10.48 1.93 -1.67
N ALA A 113 -10.57 2.54 -0.48
CA ALA A 113 -9.42 2.96 0.33
C ALA A 113 -9.69 2.77 1.83
N ASN A 114 -8.63 2.63 2.64
CA ASN A 114 -8.73 2.51 4.10
C ASN A 114 -8.68 3.90 4.77
N ALA A 115 -9.81 4.42 5.26
CA ALA A 115 -9.87 5.75 5.86
C ALA A 115 -8.96 5.92 7.10
N CYS A 116 -8.60 4.85 7.81
CA CYS A 116 -7.75 4.91 9.01
C CYS A 116 -6.27 5.18 8.74
N ILE A 117 -5.81 5.07 7.49
CA ILE A 117 -4.40 5.31 7.10
C ILE A 117 -4.29 6.28 5.92
N LEU A 118 -5.41 6.80 5.43
CA LEU A 118 -5.51 7.87 4.45
C LEU A 118 -5.65 9.20 5.19
N LEU A 119 -4.81 10.19 4.89
CA LEU A 119 -4.83 11.48 5.59
C LEU A 119 -5.81 12.46 4.93
N LEU A 120 -6.42 13.36 5.69
CA LEU A 120 -7.45 14.28 5.19
C LEU A 120 -6.93 15.18 4.07
N GLY A 121 -5.68 15.67 4.16
CA GLY A 121 -5.05 16.45 3.09
C GLY A 121 -4.89 15.70 1.75
N MET A 122 -4.98 14.36 1.74
CA MET A 122 -4.86 13.55 0.52
C MET A 122 -6.17 13.40 -0.26
N VAL A 123 -7.31 13.84 0.28
CA VAL A 123 -8.59 13.86 -0.46
C VAL A 123 -8.85 15.21 -1.17
N ASP A 124 -7.87 16.11 -1.18
CA ASP A 124 -7.95 17.37 -1.91
C ASP A 124 -8.20 17.16 -3.42
N GLY A 125 -9.24 17.82 -3.93
CA GLY A 125 -9.70 17.67 -5.32
C GLY A 125 -10.47 16.38 -5.61
N LYS A 126 -10.91 15.62 -4.60
CA LYS A 126 -11.57 14.30 -4.74
C LYS A 126 -13.00 14.28 -4.18
N GLN A 127 -13.73 13.19 -4.46
CA GLN A 127 -14.95 12.80 -3.74
C GLN A 127 -14.63 11.72 -2.69
N VAL A 128 -15.30 11.78 -1.54
CA VAL A 128 -15.33 10.73 -0.50
C VAL A 128 -16.77 10.23 -0.35
N LEU A 129 -16.97 8.92 -0.48
CA LEU A 129 -18.23 8.24 -0.18
C LEU A 129 -18.05 7.24 0.97
N THR A 130 -19.01 7.25 1.88
CA THR A 130 -19.10 6.35 3.05
C THR A 130 -20.39 5.53 2.97
N VAL A 131 -20.62 4.62 3.92
CA VAL A 131 -21.80 3.73 3.92
C VAL A 131 -23.12 4.51 4.00
N GLU A 132 -23.11 5.66 4.68
CA GLU A 132 -24.25 6.58 4.79
C GLU A 132 -24.63 7.18 3.43
N HIS A 133 -23.65 7.44 2.58
CA HIS A 133 -23.83 8.08 1.28
C HIS A 133 -24.27 7.12 0.17
N LEU A 134 -24.25 5.81 0.40
CA LEU A 134 -24.73 4.85 -0.60
C LEU A 134 -26.26 4.75 -0.68
N ALA A 135 -26.99 5.12 0.38
CA ALA A 135 -28.45 5.07 0.41
C ALA A 135 -29.09 6.43 0.07
N SER A 136 -30.36 6.39 -0.33
CA SER A 136 -31.26 7.56 -0.32
C SER A 136 -32.61 7.13 0.27
N ASP A 137 -33.74 7.40 -0.41
CA ASP A 137 -35.05 6.81 -0.07
C ASP A 137 -35.06 5.28 -0.28
N THR A 138 -34.10 4.75 -1.05
CA THR A 138 -33.86 3.32 -1.25
C THR A 138 -32.44 2.92 -0.83
N LEU A 139 -32.27 1.65 -0.46
CA LEU A 139 -30.95 1.06 -0.18
C LEU A 139 -30.18 0.79 -1.48
N HIS A 140 -28.86 0.93 -1.41
CA HIS A 140 -27.96 0.48 -2.46
C HIS A 140 -28.05 -1.05 -2.61
N PRO A 141 -27.88 -1.64 -3.82
CA PRO A 141 -27.88 -3.10 -3.97
C PRO A 141 -26.88 -3.83 -3.08
N ALA A 142 -25.69 -3.25 -2.86
CA ALA A 142 -24.69 -3.76 -1.92
C ALA A 142 -25.18 -3.80 -0.45
N GLN A 143 -26.07 -2.89 -0.04
CA GLN A 143 -26.68 -2.88 1.29
C GLN A 143 -27.82 -3.90 1.37
N GLN A 144 -28.72 -3.91 0.37
CA GLN A 144 -29.86 -4.82 0.31
C GLN A 144 -29.39 -6.29 0.29
N ALA A 145 -28.41 -6.63 -0.54
CA ALA A 145 -27.90 -7.99 -0.67
C ALA A 145 -27.31 -8.54 0.64
N MET A 146 -26.69 -7.68 1.45
CA MET A 146 -26.14 -8.05 2.76
C MET A 146 -27.24 -8.34 3.80
N ILE A 147 -28.47 -7.89 3.56
CA ILE A 147 -29.67 -8.26 4.34
C ILE A 147 -30.24 -9.58 3.79
N ASP A 148 -30.52 -9.62 2.47
CA ASP A 148 -31.16 -10.74 1.76
C ASP A 148 -30.43 -12.07 1.99
N HIS A 149 -29.10 -12.07 1.83
CA HIS A 149 -28.26 -13.27 2.00
C HIS A 149 -27.74 -13.47 3.44
N HIS A 150 -28.20 -12.66 4.40
CA HIS A 150 -27.75 -12.70 5.80
C HIS A 150 -26.23 -12.48 5.97
N GLY A 151 -25.63 -11.62 5.13
CA GLY A 151 -24.22 -11.23 5.17
C GLY A 151 -23.77 -10.44 6.40
N SER A 152 -24.66 -10.19 7.36
CA SER A 152 -24.39 -9.42 8.58
C SER A 152 -24.86 -10.14 9.83
N GLN A 153 -24.02 -10.18 10.87
CA GLN A 153 -24.37 -10.64 12.22
C GLN A 153 -24.15 -9.53 13.25
N CYS A 154 -22.90 -9.31 13.69
CA CYS A 154 -22.57 -8.26 14.66
C CYS A 154 -22.57 -6.82 14.09
N GLY A 155 -22.83 -6.66 12.80
CA GLY A 155 -22.88 -5.36 12.10
C GLY A 155 -21.54 -4.61 11.94
N PHE A 156 -20.51 -4.91 12.72
CA PHE A 156 -19.32 -4.05 12.83
C PHE A 156 -18.47 -3.97 11.55
N CYS A 157 -18.23 -5.11 10.89
CA CYS A 157 -17.51 -5.15 9.61
C CYS A 157 -18.39 -4.80 8.40
N THR A 158 -19.72 -4.83 8.56
CA THR A 158 -20.70 -4.74 7.47
C THR A 158 -20.55 -3.47 6.62
N PRO A 159 -20.33 -2.25 7.18
CA PRO A 159 -20.01 -1.06 6.40
C PRO A 159 -18.83 -1.24 5.44
N GLY A 160 -17.73 -1.81 5.91
CA GLY A 160 -16.53 -2.04 5.11
C GLY A 160 -16.78 -3.00 3.95
N PHE A 161 -17.49 -4.11 4.21
CA PHE A 161 -17.91 -5.05 3.16
C PHE A 161 -18.86 -4.40 2.15
N VAL A 162 -19.84 -3.61 2.60
CA VAL A 162 -20.77 -2.88 1.72
C VAL A 162 -20.02 -1.93 0.78
N MET A 163 -19.04 -1.16 1.27
CA MET A 163 -18.23 -0.28 0.40
C MET A 163 -17.37 -1.07 -0.58
N SER A 164 -16.78 -2.19 -0.16
CA SER A 164 -16.02 -3.08 -1.07
C SER A 164 -16.90 -3.73 -2.14
N ILE A 165 -18.12 -4.16 -1.81
CA ILE A 165 -19.08 -4.70 -2.78
C ILE A 165 -19.53 -3.60 -3.76
N ALA A 166 -19.78 -2.37 -3.27
CA ALA A 166 -20.10 -1.24 -4.13
C ALA A 166 -18.97 -0.89 -5.11
N ALA A 167 -17.69 -0.95 -4.69
CA ALA A 167 -16.56 -0.84 -5.61
C ALA A 167 -16.57 -1.95 -6.69
N LEU A 168 -16.75 -3.22 -6.31
CA LEU A 168 -16.79 -4.32 -7.29
C LEU A 168 -17.94 -4.15 -8.28
N GLN A 169 -19.12 -3.72 -7.81
CA GLN A 169 -20.27 -3.40 -8.67
C GLN A 169 -19.97 -2.25 -9.66
N LEU A 170 -19.04 -1.34 -9.35
CA LEU A 170 -18.56 -0.29 -10.26
C LEU A 170 -17.46 -0.81 -11.21
N ASP A 171 -16.57 -1.68 -10.75
CA ASP A 171 -15.49 -2.27 -11.58
C ASP A 171 -16.02 -3.16 -12.71
N VAL A 172 -17.04 -3.97 -12.44
CA VAL A 172 -17.62 -4.94 -13.40
C VAL A 172 -18.63 -4.33 -14.37
N ARG A 173 -18.73 -2.99 -14.40
CA ARG A 173 -19.65 -2.23 -15.25
C ARG A 173 -18.92 -1.53 -16.38
N HIS A 174 -19.37 -1.77 -17.61
CA HIS A 174 -18.81 -1.17 -18.81
C HIS A 174 -19.95 -0.55 -19.61
N GLY A 175 -20.29 0.70 -19.25
CA GLY A 175 -21.55 1.34 -19.66
C GLY A 175 -22.74 0.60 -19.07
N ASP A 176 -23.78 0.38 -19.88
CA ASP A 176 -24.98 -0.38 -19.51
C ASP A 176 -24.70 -1.90 -19.34
N SER A 177 -23.54 -2.38 -19.80
CA SER A 177 -23.15 -3.78 -19.68
C SER A 177 -22.74 -4.14 -18.25
N ILE A 178 -23.36 -5.20 -17.72
CA ILE A 178 -23.06 -5.79 -16.41
C ILE A 178 -22.36 -7.12 -16.64
N GLN A 179 -21.08 -7.22 -16.27
CA GLN A 179 -20.43 -8.52 -16.13
C GLN A 179 -20.72 -9.07 -14.74
N THR A 180 -21.22 -10.31 -14.64
CA THR A 180 -21.38 -10.97 -13.35
C THR A 180 -20.00 -11.46 -12.91
N PRO A 181 -19.46 -11.02 -11.75
CA PRO A 181 -18.12 -11.43 -11.35
C PRO A 181 -18.06 -12.93 -11.07
N ASP A 182 -16.93 -13.53 -11.43
CA ASP A 182 -16.60 -14.89 -11.00
C ASP A 182 -16.31 -14.93 -9.48
N ARG A 183 -16.03 -16.12 -8.95
CA ARG A 183 -15.73 -16.28 -7.52
C ARG A 183 -14.39 -15.65 -7.13
N GLU A 184 -13.43 -15.64 -8.05
CA GLU A 184 -12.07 -15.16 -7.82
C GLU A 184 -12.03 -13.63 -7.75
N GLN A 185 -12.77 -12.93 -8.61
CA GLN A 185 -12.95 -11.48 -8.58
C GLN A 185 -13.61 -11.00 -7.28
N ILE A 186 -14.62 -11.74 -6.80
CA ILE A 186 -15.25 -11.48 -5.49
C ILE A 186 -14.23 -11.67 -4.36
N ASP A 187 -13.51 -12.79 -4.33
CA ASP A 187 -12.53 -13.06 -3.28
C ASP A 187 -11.36 -12.05 -3.31
N GLN A 188 -10.87 -11.67 -4.50
CA GLN A 188 -9.83 -10.63 -4.65
C GLN A 188 -10.28 -9.25 -4.13
N GLN A 189 -11.57 -8.92 -4.25
CA GLN A 189 -12.12 -7.69 -3.68
C GLN A 189 -12.23 -7.80 -2.15
N LEU A 190 -12.87 -8.87 -1.67
CA LEU A 190 -13.25 -9.01 -0.26
C LEU A 190 -12.10 -9.49 0.63
N ALA A 191 -10.99 -9.95 0.05
CA ALA A 191 -9.75 -10.26 0.75
C ALA A 191 -9.24 -9.10 1.62
N GLY A 192 -9.60 -7.84 1.30
CA GLY A 192 -9.27 -6.67 2.10
C GLY A 192 -10.16 -6.42 3.33
N ASN A 193 -11.12 -7.29 3.62
CA ASN A 193 -12.15 -7.09 4.65
C ASN A 193 -12.27 -8.32 5.55
N LEU A 194 -12.17 -8.12 6.87
CA LEU A 194 -12.21 -9.21 7.85
C LEU A 194 -13.58 -9.32 8.52
N CYS A 195 -14.17 -10.51 8.47
CA CYS A 195 -15.31 -10.89 9.30
C CYS A 195 -14.90 -11.98 10.30
N ARG A 196 -15.39 -11.88 11.54
CA ARG A 196 -15.19 -12.91 12.58
C ARG A 196 -16.44 -13.74 12.89
N CYS A 197 -17.56 -13.46 12.24
CA CYS A 197 -18.88 -14.00 12.60
C CYS A 197 -19.56 -14.84 11.50
N THR A 198 -19.53 -14.39 10.24
CA THR A 198 -20.37 -14.97 9.16
C THR A 198 -19.79 -16.20 8.45
N GLY A 199 -18.49 -16.46 8.57
CA GLY A 199 -17.82 -17.47 7.75
C GLY A 199 -17.68 -17.10 6.26
N TYR A 200 -17.87 -15.82 5.91
CA TYR A 200 -17.72 -15.22 4.57
C TYR A 200 -18.71 -15.67 3.48
N GLY A 201 -19.16 -16.94 3.44
CA GLY A 201 -20.09 -17.44 2.42
C GLY A 201 -21.30 -16.53 2.14
N PRO A 202 -22.11 -16.19 3.16
CA PRO A 202 -23.23 -15.23 3.05
C PRO A 202 -22.87 -13.86 2.44
N ILE A 203 -21.63 -13.40 2.62
CA ILE A 203 -21.13 -12.12 2.09
C ILE A 203 -20.72 -12.26 0.62
N ILE A 204 -20.17 -13.40 0.24
CA ILE A 204 -19.78 -13.73 -1.14
C ILE A 204 -21.02 -13.89 -2.02
N ASP A 205 -22.09 -14.50 -1.48
CA ASP A 205 -23.38 -14.59 -2.17
C ASP A 205 -24.05 -13.21 -2.30
N ALA A 206 -24.02 -12.39 -1.24
CA ALA A 206 -24.46 -10.99 -1.30
C ALA A 206 -23.68 -10.18 -2.35
N ALA A 207 -22.36 -10.34 -2.44
CA ALA A 207 -21.53 -9.67 -3.43
C ALA A 207 -21.92 -10.08 -4.86
N ARG A 208 -22.18 -11.38 -5.09
CA ARG A 208 -22.66 -11.91 -6.37
C ARG A 208 -24.02 -11.33 -6.75
N GLN A 209 -24.99 -11.31 -5.83
CA GLN A 209 -26.33 -10.77 -6.08
C GLN A 209 -26.28 -9.25 -6.34
N ALA A 210 -25.55 -8.48 -5.53
CA ALA A 210 -25.43 -7.03 -5.70
C ALA A 210 -24.85 -6.64 -7.06
N CYS A 211 -23.83 -7.36 -7.54
CA CYS A 211 -23.19 -7.05 -8.81
C CYS A 211 -24.09 -7.28 -10.03
N THR A 212 -25.15 -8.12 -9.94
CA THR A 212 -26.12 -8.27 -11.04
C THR A 212 -27.22 -7.20 -11.05
N GLN A 213 -27.38 -6.41 -9.98
CA GLN A 213 -28.40 -5.38 -9.90
C GLN A 213 -27.97 -4.08 -10.60
N PRO A 214 -28.91 -3.31 -11.19
CA PRO A 214 -28.67 -1.95 -11.65
C PRO A 214 -28.18 -1.05 -10.50
N LEU A 215 -27.36 -0.04 -10.82
CA LEU A 215 -27.12 1.06 -9.89
C LEU A 215 -28.39 1.95 -9.85
N PRO A 216 -28.81 2.46 -8.69
CA PRO A 216 -29.99 3.33 -8.61
C PRO A 216 -29.82 4.67 -9.34
N ASP A 217 -30.91 5.21 -9.89
CA ASP A 217 -30.90 6.42 -10.73
C ASP A 217 -30.21 7.65 -10.09
N TYR A 218 -30.32 7.80 -8.76
CA TYR A 218 -29.66 8.89 -8.03
C TYR A 218 -28.13 8.88 -8.17
N TRP A 219 -27.53 7.71 -8.41
CA TRP A 219 -26.09 7.56 -8.59
C TRP A 219 -25.58 8.34 -9.81
N SER A 220 -26.23 8.18 -10.96
CA SER A 220 -25.88 8.86 -12.22
C SER A 220 -26.01 10.39 -12.10
N HIS A 221 -27.03 10.86 -11.37
CA HIS A 221 -27.22 12.28 -11.08
C HIS A 221 -26.12 12.84 -10.16
N GLN A 222 -25.76 12.11 -9.10
CA GLN A 222 -24.65 12.47 -8.21
C GLN A 222 -23.31 12.50 -8.95
N GLN A 223 -23.01 11.48 -9.78
CA GLN A 223 -21.80 11.43 -10.60
C GLN A 223 -21.69 12.66 -11.51
N THR A 224 -22.77 13.03 -12.22
CA THR A 224 -22.78 14.19 -13.12
C THR A 224 -22.50 15.50 -12.36
N ALA A 225 -23.12 15.70 -11.20
CA ALA A 225 -22.91 16.88 -10.37
C ALA A 225 -21.46 16.96 -9.87
N VAL A 226 -20.91 15.87 -9.34
CA VAL A 226 -19.55 15.81 -8.80
C VAL A 226 -18.49 15.95 -9.89
N GLN A 227 -18.71 15.36 -11.08
CA GLN A 227 -17.85 15.55 -12.25
C GLN A 227 -17.76 17.03 -12.65
N SER A 228 -18.88 17.77 -12.60
CA SER A 228 -18.89 19.21 -12.84
C SER A 228 -18.10 19.99 -11.78
N ILE A 229 -18.27 19.64 -10.49
CA ILE A 229 -17.53 20.26 -9.38
C ILE A 229 -16.03 20.02 -9.54
N LEU A 230 -15.57 18.77 -9.62
CA LEU A 230 -14.14 18.45 -9.73
C LEU A 230 -13.53 19.01 -11.04
N GLY A 231 -14.29 19.04 -12.14
CA GLY A 231 -13.88 19.61 -13.42
C GLY A 231 -13.82 21.15 -13.47
N GLN A 232 -14.37 21.84 -12.45
CA GLN A 232 -14.11 23.26 -12.22
C GLN A 232 -12.83 23.46 -11.40
N TRP A 233 -12.50 22.54 -10.50
CA TRP A 233 -11.30 22.63 -9.64
C TRP A 233 -10.01 22.20 -10.35
N GLN A 234 -10.04 21.23 -11.27
CA GLN A 234 -8.86 20.92 -12.09
C GLN A 234 -8.43 22.09 -13.01
N LYS A 235 -9.29 23.11 -13.17
CA LYS A 235 -8.98 24.37 -13.87
C LYS A 235 -8.45 25.47 -12.93
N GLN A 236 -8.47 25.23 -11.62
CA GLN A 236 -7.86 26.09 -10.61
C GLN A 236 -6.50 25.51 -10.28
N ASP A 237 -5.44 26.18 -10.74
CA ASP A 237 -4.08 25.64 -10.67
C ASP A 237 -3.40 25.86 -9.31
N ASP A 238 -4.18 26.22 -8.29
CA ASP A 238 -3.71 26.55 -6.94
C ASP A 238 -3.04 25.35 -6.27
N THR A 239 -1.85 25.56 -5.72
CA THR A 239 -1.15 24.56 -4.89
C THR A 239 -1.66 24.63 -3.46
N LEU A 240 -2.04 23.47 -2.89
CA LEU A 240 -2.47 23.38 -1.50
C LEU A 240 -1.25 23.60 -0.58
N HIS A 241 -1.38 24.53 0.37
CA HIS A 241 -0.36 24.90 1.35
C HIS A 241 -1.08 25.30 2.66
N VAL A 242 -1.08 24.41 3.65
CA VAL A 242 -1.79 24.59 4.92
C VAL A 242 -0.80 24.61 6.08
N GLU A 243 -0.44 25.81 6.54
CA GLU A 243 0.16 25.99 7.86
C GLU A 243 -0.94 25.88 8.94
N CYS A 244 -0.67 25.11 10.00
CA CYS A 244 -1.51 24.99 11.19
C CYS A 244 -0.65 25.04 12.46
N GLU A 245 -1.24 24.90 13.65
CA GLU A 245 -0.48 25.01 14.91
C GLU A 245 0.57 23.90 15.07
N SER A 246 0.24 22.68 14.60
CA SER A 246 1.05 21.48 14.75
C SER A 246 2.03 21.22 13.58
N GLY A 247 1.88 21.90 12.44
CA GLY A 247 2.75 21.68 11.29
C GLY A 247 2.27 22.26 9.95
N LEU A 248 2.88 21.78 8.87
CA LEU A 248 2.59 22.13 7.47
C LEU A 248 2.15 20.88 6.68
N PHE A 249 1.03 20.99 5.95
CA PHE A 249 0.70 20.09 4.86
C PHE A 249 0.74 20.86 3.52
N ALA A 250 1.52 20.39 2.55
CA ALA A 250 1.50 20.95 1.20
C ALA A 250 1.40 19.86 0.14
N ALA A 251 0.75 20.15 -0.99
CA ALA A 251 0.60 19.23 -2.12
C ALA A 251 1.14 19.87 -3.42
N PRO A 252 2.48 19.89 -3.63
CA PRO A 252 3.08 20.42 -4.84
C PRO A 252 2.54 19.74 -6.10
N ARG A 253 2.34 20.52 -7.17
CA ARG A 253 1.77 20.08 -8.46
C ARG A 253 2.85 19.74 -9.49
N THR A 254 4.09 20.19 -9.26
CA THR A 254 5.27 19.94 -10.10
C THR A 254 6.50 19.53 -9.28
N GLU A 255 7.47 18.87 -9.93
CA GLU A 255 8.79 18.58 -9.36
C GLU A 255 9.57 19.86 -8.98
N ALA A 256 9.33 20.99 -9.67
CA ALA A 256 9.95 22.28 -9.36
C ALA A 256 9.42 22.90 -8.06
N GLU A 257 8.11 22.78 -7.79
CA GLU A 257 7.55 23.13 -6.48
C GLU A 257 8.10 22.23 -5.38
N LEU A 258 8.18 20.91 -5.61
CA LEU A 258 8.73 19.95 -4.65
C LEU A 258 10.17 20.30 -4.27
N VAL A 259 11.02 20.58 -5.26
CA VAL A 259 12.40 21.06 -5.07
C VAL A 259 12.45 22.37 -4.28
N THR A 260 11.51 23.28 -4.52
CA THR A 260 11.41 24.54 -3.77
C THR A 260 11.07 24.26 -2.30
N TYR A 261 10.06 23.43 -2.03
CA TYR A 261 9.72 23.01 -0.67
C TYR A 261 10.88 22.34 0.06
N LEU A 262 11.56 21.39 -0.60
CA LEU A 262 12.74 20.69 -0.06
C LEU A 262 13.90 21.65 0.27
N SER A 263 14.06 22.73 -0.49
CA SER A 263 15.14 23.71 -0.31
C SER A 263 14.85 24.75 0.79
N ASP A 264 13.58 25.01 1.08
CA ASP A 264 13.16 26.06 2.03
C ASP A 264 12.96 25.56 3.48
N GLN A 265 13.00 24.24 3.75
CA GLN A 265 12.81 23.71 5.11
C GLN A 265 14.04 23.85 6.02
N LEU A 266 13.79 24.02 7.33
CA LEU A 266 14.82 23.93 8.38
C LEU A 266 15.08 22.49 8.86
N SER A 267 14.21 21.54 8.50
CA SER A 267 14.27 20.12 8.86
C SER A 267 13.69 19.26 7.73
N PRO A 268 14.22 18.05 7.47
CA PRO A 268 13.76 17.22 6.34
C PRO A 268 12.25 16.93 6.42
N PRO A 269 11.47 17.23 5.36
CA PRO A 269 10.03 16.98 5.34
C PRO A 269 9.72 15.49 5.09
N THR A 270 8.61 15.00 5.63
CA THR A 270 8.14 13.65 5.29
C THR A 270 7.44 13.67 3.93
N LEU A 271 8.04 12.99 2.94
CA LEU A 271 7.45 12.84 1.61
C LEU A 271 6.31 11.82 1.62
N LEU A 272 5.11 12.28 1.26
CA LEU A 272 3.87 11.51 1.38
C LEU A 272 3.35 11.10 0.00
N ALA A 273 3.35 9.80 -0.27
CA ALA A 273 2.69 9.21 -1.44
C ALA A 273 1.36 8.53 -1.02
N GLY A 274 1.28 7.20 -1.07
CA GLY A 274 0.05 6.45 -0.76
C GLY A 274 -0.34 6.33 0.71
N ALA A 275 0.44 6.89 1.64
CA ALA A 275 0.28 6.81 3.11
C ALA A 275 0.22 5.39 3.73
N THR A 276 0.28 4.30 2.97
CA THR A 276 0.11 2.92 3.46
C THR A 276 1.21 2.38 4.39
N ASP A 277 2.22 3.20 4.73
CA ASP A 277 3.22 2.91 5.77
C ASP A 277 3.31 4.08 6.77
N ILE A 278 3.45 5.32 6.27
CA ILE A 278 3.44 6.56 7.07
C ILE A 278 2.19 6.68 7.96
N GLY A 279 1.03 6.22 7.49
CA GLY A 279 -0.20 6.16 8.30
C GLY A 279 -0.04 5.31 9.56
N LEU A 280 0.74 4.21 9.51
CA LEU A 280 1.04 3.39 10.69
C LEU A 280 2.05 4.07 11.62
N TRP A 281 2.87 5.02 11.13
CA TRP A 281 3.72 5.84 12.00
C TRP A 281 2.85 6.73 12.90
N ILE A 282 1.77 7.27 12.35
CA ILE A 282 0.76 8.04 13.10
C ILE A 282 -0.04 7.07 14.00
N THR A 283 -0.79 6.13 13.43
CA THR A 283 -1.81 5.34 14.17
C THR A 283 -1.25 4.24 15.08
N LYS A 284 -0.06 3.69 14.80
CA LYS A 284 0.53 2.59 15.57
C LYS A 284 1.81 2.95 16.31
N GLN A 285 2.52 3.99 15.89
CA GLN A 285 3.71 4.48 16.60
C GLN A 285 3.48 5.82 17.31
N GLY A 286 2.34 6.48 17.11
CA GLY A 286 2.01 7.75 17.76
C GLY A 286 2.88 8.94 17.32
N ARG A 287 3.53 8.87 16.15
CA ARG A 287 4.40 9.94 15.65
C ARG A 287 3.55 11.11 15.13
N GLN A 288 3.82 12.30 15.66
CA GLN A 288 3.42 13.55 15.02
C GLN A 288 4.40 13.89 13.88
N LEU A 289 3.88 14.36 12.75
CA LEU A 289 4.66 14.62 11.53
C LEU A 289 4.53 16.10 11.13
N ALA A 290 5.49 16.92 11.57
CA ALA A 290 5.40 18.38 11.51
C ALA A 290 5.40 18.97 10.08
N THR A 291 5.96 18.27 9.08
CA THR A 291 5.89 18.70 7.68
C THR A 291 5.62 17.52 6.77
N LEU A 292 4.51 17.56 6.03
CA LEU A 292 4.13 16.56 5.03
C LEU A 292 4.02 17.19 3.64
N LEU A 293 4.75 16.61 2.67
CA LEU A 293 4.69 17.00 1.26
C LEU A 293 4.01 15.89 0.43
N TYR A 294 2.75 16.10 0.05
CA TYR A 294 1.95 15.15 -0.70
C TYR A 294 2.32 15.15 -2.19
N LEU A 295 3.11 14.15 -2.59
CA LEU A 295 3.54 13.93 -3.97
C LEU A 295 2.39 13.57 -4.93
N GLY A 296 1.23 13.24 -4.38
CA GLY A 296 0.08 12.75 -5.15
C GLY A 296 -0.67 13.79 -5.98
N GLN A 297 -0.18 15.03 -6.10
CA GLN A 297 -0.62 15.98 -7.15
C GLN A 297 0.42 16.17 -8.27
N ILE A 298 1.64 15.64 -8.14
CA ILE A 298 2.68 15.75 -9.16
C ILE A 298 2.39 14.77 -10.32
N SER A 299 2.09 15.31 -11.50
CA SER A 299 1.62 14.53 -12.65
C SER A 299 2.71 13.67 -13.31
N SER A 300 3.95 14.17 -13.39
CA SER A 300 5.11 13.44 -13.93
C SER A 300 5.43 12.17 -13.14
N LEU A 301 5.41 12.26 -11.81
CA LEU A 301 5.59 11.11 -10.91
C LEU A 301 4.45 10.06 -11.01
N LYS A 302 3.34 10.39 -11.68
CA LYS A 302 2.23 9.46 -12.00
C LYS A 302 2.31 8.93 -13.45
N THR A 303 3.45 9.01 -14.14
CA THR A 303 3.60 8.44 -15.50
C THR A 303 3.98 6.96 -15.49
N VAL A 304 3.61 6.23 -16.55
CA VAL A 304 4.08 4.87 -16.82
C VAL A 304 4.42 4.80 -18.31
N ASN A 305 5.71 4.73 -18.63
CA ASN A 305 6.24 4.97 -19.97
C ASN A 305 6.91 3.69 -20.47
N ARG A 306 6.25 2.96 -21.37
CA ARG A 306 6.84 1.80 -22.05
C ARG A 306 7.45 2.24 -23.38
N ARG A 307 8.75 2.00 -23.54
CA ARG A 307 9.55 2.16 -24.75
C ARG A 307 9.87 0.76 -25.32
N GLU A 308 10.76 0.71 -26.31
CA GLU A 308 11.20 -0.55 -26.94
C GLU A 308 12.03 -1.41 -25.96
N ASP A 309 13.05 -0.82 -25.33
CA ASP A 309 13.91 -1.51 -24.36
C ASP A 309 13.56 -1.24 -22.87
N GLU A 310 12.97 -0.08 -22.55
CA GLU A 310 12.74 0.40 -21.17
C GLU A 310 11.25 0.48 -20.79
N LEU A 311 10.91 0.01 -19.59
CA LEU A 311 9.67 0.33 -18.90
C LEU A 311 9.99 1.23 -17.69
N GLU A 312 9.56 2.48 -17.74
CA GLU A 312 9.66 3.43 -16.64
C GLU A 312 8.32 3.54 -15.88
N ILE A 313 8.38 3.47 -14.55
CA ILE A 313 7.22 3.58 -13.66
C ILE A 313 7.49 4.69 -12.63
N GLY A 314 6.70 5.77 -12.67
CA GLY A 314 6.84 6.91 -11.76
C GLY A 314 6.56 6.57 -10.28
N ALA A 315 7.23 7.27 -9.37
CA ALA A 315 7.21 7.00 -7.94
C ALA A 315 5.83 7.11 -7.27
N ALA A 316 4.93 7.94 -7.83
CA ALA A 316 3.56 8.14 -7.36
C ALA A 316 2.52 7.25 -8.10
N VAL A 317 2.95 6.32 -8.96
CA VAL A 317 2.07 5.30 -9.55
C VAL A 317 1.69 4.28 -8.48
N SER A 318 0.39 4.05 -8.30
CA SER A 318 -0.11 3.05 -7.34
C SER A 318 0.16 1.62 -7.79
N LEU A 319 0.30 0.71 -6.83
CA LEU A 319 0.56 -0.72 -7.07
C LEU A 319 -0.50 -1.35 -7.98
N GLN A 320 -1.77 -0.97 -7.83
CA GLN A 320 -2.87 -1.41 -8.70
C GLN A 320 -2.73 -0.90 -10.15
N ARG A 321 -2.12 0.27 -10.38
CA ARG A 321 -1.93 0.81 -11.74
C ARG A 321 -0.64 0.30 -12.40
N ALA A 322 0.37 -0.05 -11.61
CA ALA A 322 1.60 -0.67 -12.12
C ALA A 322 1.42 -2.16 -12.47
N GLU A 323 0.48 -2.86 -11.82
CA GLU A 323 0.27 -4.31 -11.97
C GLU A 323 0.16 -4.77 -13.44
N PRO A 324 -0.70 -4.22 -14.32
CA PRO A 324 -0.83 -4.71 -15.69
C PRO A 324 0.45 -4.59 -16.54
N GLU A 325 1.34 -3.65 -16.21
CA GLU A 325 2.61 -3.48 -16.93
C GLU A 325 3.72 -4.40 -16.40
N LEU A 326 3.68 -4.71 -15.10
CA LEU A 326 4.59 -5.68 -14.47
C LEU A 326 4.18 -7.13 -14.79
N THR A 327 2.87 -7.42 -14.87
CA THR A 327 2.31 -8.69 -15.35
C THR A 327 2.74 -9.02 -16.79
N ARG A 328 2.97 -8.00 -17.64
CA ARG A 328 3.54 -8.18 -19.00
C ARG A 328 5.03 -8.54 -18.99
N LEU A 329 5.77 -8.22 -17.92
CA LEU A 329 7.15 -8.70 -17.77
C LEU A 329 7.15 -10.16 -17.30
N SER A 330 6.36 -10.50 -16.28
CA SER A 330 6.09 -11.89 -15.90
C SER A 330 4.77 -12.04 -15.13
N PRO A 331 3.95 -13.09 -15.40
CA PRO A 331 2.72 -13.36 -14.64
C PRO A 331 2.92 -13.51 -13.12
N ASP A 332 4.09 -13.99 -12.67
CA ASP A 332 4.41 -14.09 -11.24
C ASP A 332 4.43 -12.70 -10.55
N LEU A 333 4.76 -11.61 -11.27
CA LEU A 333 4.66 -10.25 -10.74
C LEU A 333 3.21 -9.80 -10.54
N GLY A 334 2.30 -10.21 -11.43
CA GLY A 334 0.86 -9.97 -11.27
C GLY A 334 0.30 -10.70 -10.05
N LEU A 335 0.67 -11.97 -9.89
CA LEU A 335 0.31 -12.77 -8.71
C LEU A 335 0.92 -12.21 -7.42
N LEU A 336 2.16 -11.72 -7.47
CA LEU A 336 2.82 -11.05 -6.35
C LEU A 336 2.09 -9.77 -5.95
N LEU A 337 1.78 -8.91 -6.92
CA LEU A 337 1.08 -7.65 -6.67
C LEU A 337 -0.35 -7.87 -6.21
N ARG A 338 -1.10 -8.84 -6.76
CA ARG A 338 -2.41 -9.25 -6.24
C ARG A 338 -2.36 -9.60 -4.74
N ARG A 339 -1.28 -10.26 -4.30
CA ARG A 339 -1.06 -10.67 -2.90
C ARG A 339 -0.36 -9.60 -2.04
N PHE A 340 -0.18 -8.40 -2.59
CA PHE A 340 0.35 -7.23 -1.89
C PHE A 340 -0.79 -6.55 -1.12
N GLY A 341 -0.91 -6.84 0.18
CA GLY A 341 -1.93 -6.24 1.06
C GLY A 341 -3.38 -6.45 0.60
N ALA A 342 -4.25 -5.53 1.00
CA ALA A 342 -5.64 -5.42 0.54
C ALA A 342 -5.73 -4.65 -0.79
N ARG A 343 -6.84 -4.76 -1.55
CA ARG A 343 -7.02 -3.90 -2.74
C ARG A 343 -7.07 -2.41 -2.36
N GLN A 344 -7.63 -2.11 -1.19
CA GLN A 344 -7.65 -0.79 -0.54
C GLN A 344 -6.25 -0.24 -0.23
N VAL A 345 -5.26 -1.12 -0.04
CA VAL A 345 -3.83 -0.76 0.11
C VAL A 345 -3.20 -0.56 -1.27
N ARG A 346 -3.53 -1.39 -2.28
CA ARG A 346 -2.96 -1.29 -3.64
C ARG A 346 -3.46 -0.10 -4.45
N SER A 347 -4.65 0.40 -4.17
CA SER A 347 -5.19 1.58 -4.84
C SER A 347 -4.42 2.85 -4.46
N GLN A 348 -3.94 2.94 -3.20
CA GLN A 348 -3.23 4.11 -2.66
C GLN A 348 -1.71 3.93 -2.66
N GLY A 349 -1.20 2.82 -2.12
CA GLY A 349 0.23 2.53 -1.98
C GLY A 349 0.96 2.54 -3.32
N THR A 350 2.12 3.20 -3.38
CA THR A 350 2.84 3.47 -4.64
C THR A 350 4.14 2.73 -4.76
N ILE A 351 4.62 2.57 -6.00
CA ILE A 351 5.88 1.89 -6.33
C ILE A 351 7.07 2.58 -5.65
N GLY A 352 7.20 3.90 -5.82
CA GLY A 352 8.26 4.68 -5.18
C GLY A 352 8.14 4.71 -3.66
N GLY A 353 6.92 4.75 -3.11
CA GLY A 353 6.68 4.68 -1.66
C GLY A 353 7.07 3.33 -1.06
N ASN A 354 6.89 2.22 -1.78
CA ASN A 354 7.35 0.92 -1.32
C ASN A 354 8.87 0.74 -1.42
N ILE A 355 9.50 1.31 -2.44
CA ILE A 355 10.97 1.35 -2.58
C ILE A 355 11.59 2.21 -1.48
N ALA A 356 11.15 3.47 -1.32
CA ALA A 356 11.71 4.41 -0.35
C ALA A 356 11.61 3.95 1.12
N ASN A 357 10.57 3.17 1.46
CA ASN A 357 10.43 2.55 2.78
C ASN A 357 11.55 1.52 3.09
N GLY A 358 12.14 0.89 2.06
CA GLY A 358 13.26 -0.06 2.20
C GLY A 358 13.01 -1.22 3.16
N SER A 359 11.76 -1.66 3.31
CA SER A 359 11.39 -2.71 4.26
C SER A 359 12.14 -4.03 3.95
N PRO A 360 12.80 -4.69 4.94
CA PRO A 360 13.55 -5.93 4.72
C PRO A 360 12.68 -7.08 4.21
N ILE A 361 11.37 -6.98 4.44
CA ILE A 361 10.31 -7.93 4.12
C ILE A 361 9.35 -7.36 3.06
N GLY A 362 9.78 -6.32 2.34
CA GLY A 362 9.07 -5.76 1.20
C GLY A 362 9.00 -6.74 0.04
N ASP A 363 7.80 -6.94 -0.51
CA ASP A 363 7.54 -7.93 -1.55
C ASP A 363 8.12 -7.54 -2.91
N LEU A 364 8.08 -6.26 -3.28
CA LEU A 364 8.43 -5.79 -4.62
C LEU A 364 9.94 -5.57 -4.84
N PRO A 365 10.73 -4.97 -3.91
CA PRO A 365 12.12 -4.63 -4.20
C PRO A 365 13.01 -5.82 -4.62
N PRO A 366 12.94 -7.03 -4.01
CA PRO A 366 13.75 -8.16 -4.47
C PRO A 366 13.36 -8.61 -5.88
N ALA A 367 12.07 -8.53 -6.24
CA ALA A 367 11.60 -8.86 -7.59
C ALA A 367 12.14 -7.89 -8.65
N LEU A 368 12.18 -6.59 -8.33
CA LEU A 368 12.76 -5.56 -9.19
C LEU A 368 14.29 -5.68 -9.28
N ILE A 369 14.98 -5.97 -8.17
CA ILE A 369 16.43 -6.24 -8.17
C ILE A 369 16.75 -7.48 -9.02
N ALA A 370 15.99 -8.57 -8.92
CA ALA A 370 16.19 -9.74 -9.77
C ALA A 370 16.00 -9.46 -11.28
N LEU A 371 15.27 -8.38 -11.64
CA LEU A 371 15.13 -7.88 -13.01
C LEU A 371 16.14 -6.80 -13.42
N GLY A 372 17.09 -6.43 -12.54
CA GLY A 372 18.11 -5.43 -12.86
C GLY A 372 17.58 -4.00 -12.91
N ALA A 373 16.60 -3.67 -12.07
CA ALA A 373 15.99 -2.35 -12.03
C ALA A 373 16.99 -1.22 -11.65
N THR A 374 16.85 -0.07 -12.31
CA THR A 374 17.55 1.19 -11.98
C THR A 374 16.57 2.17 -11.36
N LEU A 375 16.98 2.89 -10.32
CA LEU A 375 16.18 3.93 -9.67
C LEU A 375 16.63 5.32 -10.14
N ARG A 376 15.68 6.17 -10.53
CA ARG A 376 15.92 7.60 -10.79
C ARG A 376 15.62 8.40 -9.52
N ILE A 377 16.60 9.17 -9.07
CA ILE A 377 16.51 10.03 -7.89
C ILE A 377 16.65 11.49 -8.36
N GLY A 378 15.69 12.33 -7.98
CA GLY A 378 15.66 13.76 -8.31
C GLY A 378 16.12 14.63 -7.15
N CYS A 379 16.75 15.75 -7.47
CA CYS A 379 17.22 16.75 -6.49
C CYS A 379 17.15 18.16 -7.09
N ALA A 380 17.52 19.18 -6.32
CA ALA A 380 17.52 20.57 -6.79
C ALA A 380 18.44 20.86 -8.00
N ASN A 381 19.46 20.01 -8.21
CA ASN A 381 20.49 20.20 -9.25
C ASN A 381 20.33 19.26 -10.47
N GLY A 382 19.26 18.45 -10.53
CA GLY A 382 19.01 17.51 -11.62
C GLY A 382 18.51 16.15 -11.13
N GLN A 383 18.95 15.08 -11.79
CA GLN A 383 18.64 13.69 -11.43
C GLN A 383 19.92 12.84 -11.44
N ARG A 384 19.96 11.80 -10.61
CA ARG A 384 20.96 10.72 -10.62
C ARG A 384 20.28 9.36 -10.80
N GLU A 385 21.04 8.39 -11.29
CA GLU A 385 20.62 6.99 -11.42
C GLU A 385 21.46 6.10 -10.50
N ILE A 386 20.84 5.07 -9.93
CA ILE A 386 21.49 4.08 -9.06
C ILE A 386 20.85 2.69 -9.28
N PRO A 387 21.62 1.57 -9.33
CA PRO A 387 21.04 0.24 -9.33
C PRO A 387 20.20 0.00 -8.08
N LEU A 388 19.03 -0.63 -8.22
CA LEU A 388 18.10 -0.78 -7.09
C LEU A 388 18.66 -1.64 -5.95
N GLU A 389 19.63 -2.52 -6.20
CA GLU A 389 20.35 -3.22 -5.12
C GLU A 389 21.21 -2.28 -4.25
N ASP A 390 21.80 -1.23 -4.81
CA ASP A 390 22.73 -0.33 -4.11
C ASP A 390 21.99 0.76 -3.30
N PHE A 391 20.71 0.99 -3.59
CA PHE A 391 19.84 1.92 -2.86
C PHE A 391 19.58 1.49 -1.39
N PHE A 392 19.71 0.21 -1.05
CA PHE A 392 19.40 -0.33 0.28
C PHE A 392 20.66 -0.55 1.13
N VAL A 393 21.08 0.48 1.87
CA VAL A 393 22.34 0.50 2.61
C VAL A 393 22.32 -0.43 3.83
N ASP A 394 21.32 -0.30 4.71
CA ASP A 394 21.08 -1.22 5.84
C ASP A 394 19.61 -1.10 6.34
N TYR A 395 19.28 -1.73 7.46
CA TYR A 395 17.94 -1.70 8.08
C TYR A 395 17.40 -0.28 8.27
N GLY A 396 16.45 0.12 7.42
CA GLY A 396 15.83 1.45 7.48
C GLY A 396 16.76 2.60 7.05
N GLN A 397 17.85 2.30 6.34
CA GLN A 397 18.74 3.29 5.74
C GLN A 397 18.84 3.06 4.23
N GLN A 398 18.56 4.10 3.45
CA GLN A 398 18.63 4.10 2.00
C GLN A 398 19.63 5.17 1.52
N ASP A 399 20.12 5.03 0.28
CA ASP A 399 20.88 6.09 -0.40
C ASP A 399 19.91 7.15 -0.97
N LEU A 400 19.42 8.02 -0.08
CA LEU A 400 18.57 9.16 -0.38
C LEU A 400 18.90 10.29 0.60
N ALA A 401 19.37 11.44 0.10
CA ALA A 401 19.64 12.61 0.95
C ALA A 401 18.37 13.43 1.26
N ASP A 402 18.43 14.28 2.29
CA ASP A 402 17.29 15.07 2.79
C ASP A 402 16.62 15.99 1.75
N ASN A 403 17.32 16.33 0.67
CA ASN A 403 16.84 17.16 -0.45
C ASN A 403 16.61 16.37 -1.75
N GLU A 404 16.56 15.03 -1.66
CA GLU A 404 16.31 14.12 -2.77
C GLU A 404 14.95 13.43 -2.67
N TYR A 405 14.45 12.94 -3.81
CA TYR A 405 13.22 12.15 -3.89
C TYR A 405 13.31 11.11 -5.00
N VAL A 406 12.60 9.98 -4.84
CA VAL A 406 12.48 8.98 -5.90
C VAL A 406 11.58 9.55 -7.01
N VAL A 407 12.07 9.56 -8.26
CA VAL A 407 11.35 10.02 -9.45
C VAL A 407 10.61 8.85 -10.11
N SER A 408 11.34 7.79 -10.44
CA SER A 408 10.83 6.62 -11.13
C SER A 408 11.74 5.40 -10.90
N VAL A 409 11.21 4.21 -11.21
CA VAL A 409 12.01 2.99 -11.38
C VAL A 409 11.96 2.57 -12.84
N VAL A 410 13.10 2.16 -13.37
CA VAL A 410 13.30 1.73 -14.77
C VAL A 410 13.59 0.23 -14.78
N LEU A 411 12.95 -0.48 -15.70
CA LEU A 411 13.02 -1.92 -15.91
C LEU A 411 13.23 -2.23 -17.39
N PRO A 412 13.66 -3.45 -17.75
CA PRO A 412 13.50 -3.95 -19.11
C PRO A 412 12.03 -3.94 -19.55
N ALA A 413 11.74 -3.51 -20.78
CA ALA A 413 10.39 -3.55 -21.35
C ALA A 413 9.98 -4.94 -21.85
N HIS A 414 10.94 -5.74 -22.34
CA HIS A 414 10.63 -7.03 -22.95
C HIS A 414 10.20 -8.08 -21.90
N PRO A 415 9.30 -9.02 -22.25
CA PRO A 415 8.90 -10.11 -21.37
C PRO A 415 10.10 -10.93 -20.87
N GLN A 416 9.98 -11.46 -19.65
CA GLN A 416 11.04 -12.10 -18.89
C GLN A 416 10.70 -13.59 -18.70
N PRO A 417 10.79 -14.43 -19.75
CA PRO A 417 10.21 -15.77 -19.74
C PRO A 417 10.83 -16.69 -18.67
N LEU A 418 12.10 -16.48 -18.33
CA LEU A 418 12.83 -17.23 -17.30
C LEU A 418 12.73 -16.59 -15.90
N PHE A 419 12.12 -15.42 -15.72
CA PHE A 419 11.93 -14.82 -14.40
C PHE A 419 10.79 -15.52 -13.64
N ARG A 420 11.00 -15.87 -12.37
CA ARG A 420 9.96 -16.33 -11.44
C ARG A 420 10.14 -15.72 -10.05
N CYS A 421 9.05 -15.49 -9.33
CA CYS A 421 9.13 -15.05 -7.93
C CYS A 421 8.00 -15.64 -7.07
N TRP A 422 8.30 -15.93 -5.80
CA TRP A 422 7.35 -16.55 -4.89
C TRP A 422 7.36 -15.92 -3.50
N LYS A 423 6.19 -15.42 -3.10
CA LYS A 423 5.85 -14.93 -1.76
C LYS A 423 5.39 -16.07 -0.84
N ILE A 424 6.15 -16.33 0.21
CA ILE A 424 5.81 -17.31 1.25
C ILE A 424 5.44 -16.57 2.54
N ALA A 425 4.20 -16.77 3.00
CA ALA A 425 3.60 -16.17 4.18
C ALA A 425 2.65 -17.19 4.86
N LYS A 426 2.01 -16.86 5.98
CA LYS A 426 1.12 -17.77 6.73
C LYS A 426 -0.30 -17.80 6.16
N ARG A 427 -0.79 -16.65 5.66
CA ARG A 427 -2.02 -16.54 4.86
C ARG A 427 -1.66 -16.25 3.39
N PHE A 428 -2.54 -16.63 2.47
CA PHE A 428 -2.33 -16.38 1.05
C PHE A 428 -2.39 -14.88 0.72
N ASP A 429 -3.51 -14.21 1.05
CA ASP A 429 -3.72 -12.77 0.89
C ASP A 429 -3.42 -11.97 2.17
N GLN A 430 -3.19 -10.65 2.02
CA GLN A 430 -2.85 -9.69 3.08
C GLN A 430 -2.07 -10.30 4.27
N ASP A 431 -0.88 -10.79 3.99
CA ASP A 431 0.09 -11.19 5.01
C ASP A 431 1.49 -10.75 4.58
N ILE A 432 2.39 -10.57 5.54
CA ILE A 432 3.74 -10.05 5.33
C ILE A 432 4.69 -11.22 5.08
N SER A 433 5.54 -11.12 4.08
CA SER A 433 6.45 -12.19 3.68
C SER A 433 7.32 -12.71 4.82
N ALA A 434 7.30 -14.03 4.99
CA ALA A 434 8.26 -14.77 5.79
C ALA A 434 9.54 -15.04 4.98
N VAL A 435 9.38 -15.37 3.69
CA VAL A 435 10.44 -15.33 2.67
C VAL A 435 9.79 -14.90 1.36
N LEU A 436 10.44 -14.00 0.64
CA LEU A 436 10.24 -13.83 -0.79
C LEU A 436 11.53 -14.23 -1.51
N GLY A 437 11.44 -15.06 -2.55
CA GLY A 437 12.55 -15.30 -3.48
C GLY A 437 12.14 -14.90 -4.89
N ALA A 438 13.02 -14.18 -5.59
CA ALA A 438 12.86 -13.79 -6.99
C ALA A 438 14.12 -14.18 -7.77
N PHE A 439 13.93 -14.81 -8.92
CA PHE A 439 14.98 -15.49 -9.66
C PHE A 439 14.88 -15.14 -11.14
N SER A 440 15.99 -14.68 -11.72
CA SER A 440 16.19 -14.54 -13.15
C SER A 440 17.53 -15.14 -13.55
N LEU A 441 17.62 -15.71 -14.75
CA LEU A 441 18.90 -16.08 -15.37
C LEU A 441 18.81 -16.11 -16.90
N THR A 442 19.98 -16.10 -17.54
CA THR A 442 20.14 -16.29 -18.99
C THR A 442 20.76 -17.66 -19.25
N LEU A 443 20.12 -18.48 -20.09
CA LEU A 443 20.67 -19.77 -20.55
C LEU A 443 21.15 -19.67 -22.00
N VAL A 444 22.32 -20.25 -22.29
CA VAL A 444 22.84 -20.49 -23.65
C VAL A 444 23.32 -21.93 -23.72
N ASP A 445 22.76 -22.75 -24.62
CA ASP A 445 23.07 -24.19 -24.78
C ASP A 445 22.99 -25.04 -23.48
N GLY A 446 22.18 -24.59 -22.52
CA GLY A 446 22.03 -25.17 -21.19
C GLY A 446 23.08 -24.73 -20.16
N VAL A 447 23.94 -23.76 -20.49
CA VAL A 447 24.89 -23.11 -19.60
C VAL A 447 24.29 -21.81 -19.07
N VAL A 448 24.46 -21.54 -17.77
CA VAL A 448 24.02 -20.30 -17.12
C VAL A 448 25.03 -19.19 -17.42
N HIS A 449 24.62 -18.18 -18.18
CA HIS A 449 25.49 -17.06 -18.57
C HIS A 449 25.40 -15.88 -17.58
N ASN A 450 24.25 -15.67 -16.94
CA ASN A 450 24.09 -14.74 -15.83
C ASN A 450 22.99 -15.22 -14.88
N ALA A 451 23.12 -14.97 -13.58
CA ALA A 451 22.11 -15.24 -12.57
C ALA A 451 21.86 -14.02 -11.67
N ARG A 452 20.58 -13.75 -11.37
CA ARG A 452 20.14 -12.73 -10.40
C ARG A 452 19.08 -13.34 -9.48
N PHE A 453 19.48 -13.72 -8.28
CA PHE A 453 18.66 -14.40 -7.28
C PHE A 453 18.53 -13.52 -6.03
N CYS A 454 17.41 -12.80 -5.89
CA CYS A 454 17.21 -11.82 -4.84
C CYS A 454 16.16 -12.28 -3.82
N PHE A 455 16.39 -11.99 -2.54
CA PHE A 455 15.53 -12.44 -1.45
C PHE A 455 15.07 -11.29 -0.55
N GLY A 456 13.79 -11.35 -0.18
CA GLY A 456 13.17 -10.56 0.89
C GLY A 456 12.97 -11.41 2.14
N GLY A 457 13.19 -10.83 3.32
CA GLY A 457 13.13 -11.52 4.60
C GLY A 457 14.31 -12.45 4.90
N MET A 458 15.42 -12.34 4.16
CA MET A 458 16.64 -13.12 4.40
C MET A 458 17.79 -12.32 5.04
N ALA A 459 17.72 -10.99 5.04
CA ALA A 459 18.71 -10.07 5.61
C ALA A 459 18.04 -8.80 6.19
N THR A 460 18.83 -7.79 6.60
CA THR A 460 18.35 -6.45 6.98
C THR A 460 17.82 -5.62 5.82
N THR A 461 18.13 -6.01 4.57
CA THR A 461 17.66 -5.36 3.34
C THR A 461 17.26 -6.40 2.29
N PRO A 462 16.46 -6.01 1.26
CA PRO A 462 16.33 -6.76 0.01
C PRO A 462 17.70 -7.02 -0.61
N ARG A 463 18.13 -8.28 -0.81
CA ARG A 463 19.51 -8.57 -1.23
C ARG A 463 19.67 -9.81 -2.13
N ARG A 464 20.61 -9.71 -3.07
CA ARG A 464 21.08 -10.80 -3.96
C ARG A 464 21.89 -11.87 -3.21
N ALA A 465 21.74 -13.12 -3.63
CA ALA A 465 22.46 -14.29 -3.13
C ALA A 465 23.74 -14.52 -3.95
N CYS A 466 24.71 -13.61 -3.82
CA CYS A 466 25.87 -13.55 -4.72
C CYS A 466 26.72 -14.82 -4.76
N ARG A 467 26.80 -15.60 -3.66
CA ARG A 467 27.49 -16.90 -3.66
C ARG A 467 26.67 -17.96 -4.40
N CYS A 468 25.36 -17.98 -4.21
CA CYS A 468 24.44 -18.83 -4.95
C CYS A 468 24.45 -18.55 -6.47
N GLU A 469 24.52 -17.27 -6.87
CA GLU A 469 24.65 -16.83 -8.26
C GLU A 469 25.98 -17.33 -8.86
N ALA A 470 27.11 -17.01 -8.22
CA ALA A 470 28.44 -17.39 -8.68
C ALA A 470 28.72 -18.91 -8.66
N ALA A 471 27.94 -19.70 -7.93
CA ALA A 471 27.99 -21.16 -7.96
C ALA A 471 27.30 -21.77 -9.20
N MET A 472 26.51 -21.00 -9.94
CA MET A 472 25.81 -21.44 -11.16
C MET A 472 26.38 -20.82 -12.44
N GLU A 473 26.84 -19.55 -12.41
CA GLU A 473 27.37 -18.87 -13.59
C GLU A 473 28.57 -19.61 -14.22
N GLY A 474 28.56 -19.71 -15.55
CA GLY A 474 29.56 -20.45 -16.34
C GLY A 474 29.39 -21.97 -16.35
N ARG A 475 28.41 -22.54 -15.61
CA ARG A 475 28.17 -23.99 -15.53
C ARG A 475 26.91 -24.42 -16.28
N ARG A 476 26.84 -25.71 -16.61
CA ARG A 476 25.63 -26.34 -17.13
C ARG A 476 24.57 -26.41 -16.01
N LEU A 477 23.30 -26.25 -16.38
CA LEU A 477 22.19 -26.41 -15.44
C LEU A 477 21.92 -27.91 -15.21
N ASP A 478 22.43 -28.43 -14.09
CA ASP A 478 22.31 -29.83 -13.67
C ASP A 478 22.19 -29.97 -12.14
N GLU A 479 21.91 -31.19 -11.66
CA GLU A 479 21.65 -31.46 -10.23
C GLU A 479 22.86 -31.19 -9.33
N ASP A 480 24.09 -31.42 -9.84
CA ASP A 480 25.33 -31.11 -9.12
C ASP A 480 25.50 -29.59 -8.95
N THR A 481 25.29 -28.82 -10.02
CA THR A 481 25.33 -27.35 -10.00
C THR A 481 24.22 -26.76 -9.10
N LEU A 482 23.03 -27.37 -9.08
CA LEU A 482 21.98 -27.03 -8.11
C LEU A 482 22.42 -27.31 -6.67
N ALA A 483 23.01 -28.47 -6.40
CA ALA A 483 23.44 -28.85 -5.05
C ALA A 483 24.53 -27.91 -4.52
N GLU A 484 25.50 -27.53 -5.36
CA GLU A 484 26.51 -26.52 -5.02
C GLU A 484 25.89 -25.14 -4.77
N ALA A 485 24.96 -24.68 -5.61
CA ALA A 485 24.25 -23.41 -5.42
C ALA A 485 23.44 -23.38 -4.11
N LYS A 486 22.74 -24.46 -3.76
CA LYS A 486 22.00 -24.60 -2.50
C LYS A 486 22.91 -24.57 -1.26
N ASN A 487 24.13 -25.10 -1.38
CA ASN A 487 25.14 -25.04 -0.33
C ASN A 487 25.74 -23.63 -0.20
N ALA A 488 26.00 -22.94 -1.32
CA ALA A 488 26.47 -21.56 -1.34
C ALA A 488 25.44 -20.59 -0.74
N LEU A 489 24.15 -20.77 -1.06
CA LEU A 489 23.02 -20.00 -0.53
C LEU A 489 22.92 -19.99 1.00
N GLN A 490 23.40 -21.05 1.69
CA GLN A 490 23.44 -21.06 3.17
C GLN A 490 24.43 -20.04 3.76
N GLN A 491 25.36 -19.53 2.95
CA GLN A 491 26.42 -18.58 3.33
C GLN A 491 26.11 -17.13 2.91
N ASP A 492 25.09 -16.90 2.08
CA ASP A 492 24.66 -15.56 1.68
C ASP A 492 23.87 -14.82 2.77
N PHE A 493 23.25 -15.56 3.71
CA PHE A 493 22.24 -15.02 4.62
C PHE A 493 22.31 -15.55 6.06
N ASP A 494 22.13 -14.65 7.04
CA ASP A 494 21.77 -14.99 8.42
C ASP A 494 20.40 -14.40 8.81
N PRO A 495 19.29 -15.08 8.44
CA PRO A 495 17.95 -14.52 8.58
C PRO A 495 17.48 -14.45 10.04
N ILE A 496 17.04 -13.27 10.47
CA ILE A 496 16.49 -13.03 11.81
C ILE A 496 15.22 -13.85 12.04
N ALA A 497 15.09 -14.46 13.22
CA ALA A 497 13.89 -15.16 13.65
C ALA A 497 12.88 -14.17 14.29
N ASP A 498 11.62 -14.20 13.84
CA ASP A 498 10.57 -13.28 14.31
C ASP A 498 9.19 -13.95 14.41
N LEU A 499 8.14 -13.13 14.60
CA LEU A 499 6.74 -13.57 14.61
C LEU A 499 6.25 -14.16 13.27
N ARG A 500 6.92 -13.92 12.15
CA ARG A 500 6.56 -14.43 10.81
C ARG A 500 7.19 -15.79 10.57
N ALA A 501 8.51 -15.94 10.78
CA ALA A 501 9.21 -17.21 10.68
C ALA A 501 10.53 -17.27 11.44
N SER A 502 10.93 -18.48 11.84
CA SER A 502 12.24 -18.75 12.41
C SER A 502 13.34 -18.78 11.33
N ALA A 503 14.57 -18.46 11.73
CA ALA A 503 15.77 -18.49 10.89
C ALA A 503 15.92 -19.81 10.11
N ARG A 504 15.67 -20.95 10.78
CA ARG A 504 15.71 -22.30 10.17
C ARG A 504 14.67 -22.44 9.07
N TYR A 505 13.42 -22.03 9.32
CA TYR A 505 12.36 -22.10 8.30
C TYR A 505 12.68 -21.20 7.11
N ARG A 506 13.19 -19.99 7.35
CA ARG A 506 13.61 -19.04 6.30
C ARG A 506 14.70 -19.66 5.40
N ARG A 507 15.77 -20.21 5.98
CA ARG A 507 16.83 -20.94 5.24
C ARG A 507 16.31 -22.14 4.44
N THR A 508 15.47 -22.99 5.04
CA THR A 508 14.87 -24.15 4.34
C THR A 508 13.99 -23.70 3.18
N VAL A 509 13.12 -22.71 3.37
CA VAL A 509 12.26 -22.19 2.30
C VAL A 509 13.08 -21.58 1.17
N ALA A 510 14.10 -20.77 1.45
CA ALA A 510 14.95 -20.20 0.41
C ALA A 510 15.62 -21.29 -0.47
N SER A 511 16.09 -22.38 0.14
CA SER A 511 16.67 -23.52 -0.58
C SER A 511 15.62 -24.27 -1.41
N ASN A 512 14.42 -24.50 -0.86
CA ASN A 512 13.31 -25.16 -1.56
C ASN A 512 12.74 -24.30 -2.72
N LEU A 513 12.85 -22.97 -2.66
CA LEU A 513 12.47 -22.10 -3.77
C LEU A 513 13.46 -22.22 -4.95
N LEU A 514 14.75 -22.47 -4.66
CA LEU A 514 15.74 -22.76 -5.71
C LEU A 514 15.49 -24.13 -6.37
N ASP A 515 15.09 -25.15 -5.60
CA ASP A 515 14.60 -26.43 -6.16
C ASP A 515 13.42 -26.21 -7.11
N LYS A 516 12.43 -25.41 -6.69
CA LYS A 516 11.25 -25.07 -7.50
C LYS A 516 11.64 -24.32 -8.78
N TYR A 517 12.64 -23.43 -8.70
CA TYR A 517 13.15 -22.72 -9.88
C TYR A 517 13.88 -23.66 -10.85
N PHE A 518 14.71 -24.56 -10.35
CA PHE A 518 15.36 -25.58 -11.15
C PHE A 518 14.37 -26.52 -11.84
N GLN A 519 13.29 -26.91 -11.15
CA GLN A 519 12.19 -27.68 -11.76
C GLN A 519 11.50 -26.89 -12.88
N PHE A 520 11.24 -25.59 -12.67
CA PHE A 520 10.68 -24.73 -13.72
C PHE A 520 11.59 -24.63 -14.97
N LEU A 521 12.90 -24.55 -14.79
CA LEU A 521 13.84 -24.42 -15.91
C LEU A 521 14.05 -25.73 -16.68
N ASN A 522 13.81 -26.90 -16.07
CA ASN A 522 14.06 -28.21 -16.66
C ASN A 522 12.82 -28.95 -17.17
N VAL A 523 11.61 -28.44 -16.90
CA VAL A 523 10.34 -29.11 -17.27
C VAL A 523 9.44 -28.16 -18.05
N THR A 524 8.93 -28.62 -19.20
CA THR A 524 8.00 -27.85 -20.06
C THR A 524 6.61 -27.61 -19.45
N ASP A 525 6.32 -28.28 -18.34
CA ASP A 525 5.11 -28.15 -17.52
C ASP A 525 5.49 -28.38 -16.05
N VAL A 526 5.49 -27.34 -15.22
CA VAL A 526 5.51 -27.50 -13.76
C VAL A 526 4.08 -27.33 -13.25
N PRO A 527 3.43 -28.38 -12.73
CA PRO A 527 2.08 -28.28 -12.21
C PRO A 527 1.99 -27.20 -11.13
N SER A 528 1.13 -26.20 -11.30
CA SER A 528 0.99 -25.17 -10.29
C SER A 528 0.38 -25.79 -9.03
N VAL A 529 1.01 -25.54 -7.88
CA VAL A 529 0.43 -25.83 -6.56
C VAL A 529 -0.87 -25.06 -6.28
N TYR A 530 -1.28 -24.15 -7.18
CA TYR A 530 -2.57 -23.46 -7.16
C TYR A 530 -3.56 -23.97 -8.25
N GLU A 531 -3.12 -24.80 -9.20
CA GLU A 531 -3.97 -25.48 -10.19
C GLU A 531 -4.53 -26.83 -9.70
N PHE A 532 -4.22 -27.22 -8.46
CA PHE A 532 -4.98 -28.23 -7.71
C PHE A 532 -6.37 -27.72 -7.27
N SER A 533 -7.01 -26.93 -8.13
CA SER A 533 -8.35 -26.38 -8.05
C SER A 533 -9.36 -27.20 -8.88
N SER A 534 -9.14 -28.52 -8.98
CA SER A 534 -10.16 -29.46 -9.45
C SER A 534 -11.42 -29.30 -8.58
N PRO A 535 -12.58 -28.86 -9.11
CA PRO A 535 -13.73 -28.49 -8.29
C PRO A 535 -14.46 -29.67 -7.60
N GLN A 536 -13.92 -30.89 -7.69
CA GLN A 536 -14.56 -32.13 -7.26
C GLN A 536 -13.93 -32.77 -6.02
N ALA A 537 -12.78 -32.27 -5.54
CA ALA A 537 -12.00 -32.94 -4.49
C ALA A 537 -12.34 -32.53 -3.04
N PHE A 538 -12.99 -31.39 -2.82
CA PHE A 538 -13.28 -30.85 -1.48
C PHE A 538 -14.75 -30.47 -1.29
N THR A 539 -15.62 -31.48 -1.26
CA THR A 539 -16.96 -31.37 -0.69
C THR A 539 -16.97 -31.83 0.77
N HIS A 540 -17.39 -30.94 1.66
CA HIS A 540 -17.73 -31.15 3.08
C HIS A 540 -16.67 -31.78 4.01
N VAL A 541 -16.11 -30.93 4.89
CA VAL A 541 -16.21 -31.10 6.36
C VAL A 541 -16.63 -29.76 6.96
#